data_AF-A0A1J5TUP1-F1
#
_entry.id   AF-A0A1J5TUP1-F1
#
_cell.length_a   1.000
_cell.length_b   1.000
_cell.length_c   1.000
_cell.angle_alpha   90.00
_cell.angle_beta   90.00
_cell.angle_gamma   90.00
#
_symmetry.space_group_name_H-M   'P 1'
#
loop_
_entity.id
_entity.type
_entity.pdbx_description
1 polymer ?
#
loop_
_entity_poly.entity_id
_entity_poly.type
_entity_poly.pdbx_seq_one_letter_code
_entity_poly.pdbx_strand_id
1 'polypeptide(L)'
;MSEEKVDAEEELQPPAIGGTFLTMMFMLWIIINPDLRDFMGESAGTVLEPRITFDHQYPVLTFLFAGIIMISFTTIIRHFIIDWEKMAEIQTKMAAYNKAMGEARQSGNEAKMKKLFAMQPQIMLLQSEMMSNQMKPMAFTMIIAIPIIMWLRIFVNGLDLQVISLPWEPNYSLDDDLWILPHWILVYSGLSLPFGQIIMRILKIGSNRGSGSVTEIIN
;
A
#
# COMPACT_ATOMS: atom_id res chain seq x y z
N MET A 1 41.94 28.66 6.78
CA MET A 1 42.28 27.55 5.86
C MET A 1 42.51 26.34 6.73
N SER A 2 41.42 25.62 6.97
CA SER A 2 41.34 24.38 7.75
C SER A 2 40.12 23.68 7.18
N GLU A 3 40.41 22.59 6.48
CA GLU A 3 39.52 21.82 5.63
C GLU A 3 38.38 21.24 6.46
N GLU A 4 37.22 21.89 6.44
CA GLU A 4 35.96 21.20 6.68
C GLU A 4 35.61 20.54 5.35
N LYS A 5 36.06 19.29 5.22
CA LYS A 5 35.62 18.37 4.18
C LYS A 5 34.10 18.26 4.32
N VAL A 6 33.40 19.08 3.54
CA VAL A 6 32.03 18.83 3.14
C VAL A 6 32.05 17.44 2.53
N ASP A 7 31.52 16.46 3.27
CA ASP A 7 31.20 15.12 2.79
C ASP A 7 30.31 15.29 1.54
N ALA A 8 30.98 15.36 0.39
CA ALA A 8 30.39 15.57 -0.92
C ALA A 8 30.03 14.24 -1.61
N GLU A 9 29.91 13.16 -0.83
CA GLU A 9 29.64 11.81 -1.31
C GLU A 9 28.51 11.14 -0.52
N GLU A 10 27.54 11.89 -0.01
CA GLU A 10 26.23 11.28 0.29
C GLU A 10 25.56 10.97 -1.06
N GLU A 11 25.73 9.71 -1.46
CA GLU A 11 25.38 9.14 -2.75
C GLU A 11 24.06 9.70 -3.30
N LEU A 12 24.16 10.35 -4.46
CA LEU A 12 23.06 10.73 -5.34
C LEU A 12 22.25 9.48 -5.71
N GLN A 13 21.34 9.05 -4.84
CA GLN A 13 20.37 8.01 -5.17
C GLN A 13 19.34 8.62 -6.13
N PRO A 14 19.23 8.11 -7.37
CA PRO A 14 18.25 8.61 -8.32
C PRO A 14 16.83 8.37 -7.77
N PRO A 15 15.84 9.12 -8.27
CA PRO A 15 14.45 8.91 -7.93
C PRO A 15 14.08 7.43 -8.08
N ALA A 16 13.26 6.90 -7.18
CA ALA A 16 12.89 5.48 -7.11
C ALA A 16 12.00 4.98 -8.25
N ILE A 17 12.25 5.50 -9.44
CA ILE A 17 11.92 4.94 -10.74
C ILE A 17 12.30 3.45 -10.79
N GLY A 18 13.39 3.04 -10.13
CA GLY A 18 13.77 1.62 -10.05
C GLY A 18 12.72 0.74 -9.37
N GLY A 19 12.08 1.21 -8.29
CA GLY A 19 11.07 0.46 -7.57
C GLY A 19 9.75 0.37 -8.32
N THR A 20 9.30 1.47 -8.93
CA THR A 20 8.07 1.49 -9.75
C THR A 20 8.22 0.75 -11.06
N PHE A 21 9.39 0.85 -11.69
CA PHE A 21 9.69 0.07 -12.87
C PHE A 21 9.69 -1.42 -12.53
N LEU A 22 10.28 -1.81 -11.40
CA LEU A 22 10.28 -3.21 -10.95
C LEU A 22 8.87 -3.71 -10.63
N THR A 23 8.00 -2.90 -10.02
CA THR A 23 6.59 -3.29 -9.80
C THR A 23 5.78 -3.37 -11.07
N MET A 24 5.94 -2.42 -11.99
CA MET A 24 5.26 -2.44 -13.27
C MET A 24 5.74 -3.62 -14.12
N MET A 25 7.04 -3.90 -14.14
CA MET A 25 7.60 -5.04 -14.84
C MET A 25 7.11 -6.37 -14.24
N PHE A 26 7.01 -6.44 -12.91
CA PHE A 26 6.43 -7.58 -12.21
C PHE A 26 4.92 -7.75 -12.52
N MET A 27 4.16 -6.66 -12.58
CA MET A 27 2.75 -6.68 -12.96
C MET A 27 2.54 -7.17 -14.39
N LEU A 28 3.33 -6.66 -15.33
CA LEU A 28 3.31 -7.11 -16.73
C LEU A 28 3.70 -8.59 -16.83
N TRP A 29 4.70 -9.02 -16.06
CA TRP A 29 5.12 -10.42 -16.02
C TRP A 29 4.03 -11.36 -15.52
N ILE A 30 3.28 -10.97 -14.49
CA ILE A 30 2.12 -11.72 -13.98
C ILE A 30 1.01 -11.82 -15.01
N ILE A 31 0.71 -10.73 -15.72
CA ILE A 31 -0.38 -10.70 -16.71
C ILE A 31 -0.02 -11.55 -17.93
N ILE A 32 1.25 -11.55 -18.34
CA ILE A 32 1.74 -12.29 -19.51
C ILE A 32 1.86 -13.79 -19.21
N ASN A 33 2.15 -14.19 -17.97
CA ASN A 33 2.40 -15.58 -17.60
C ASN A 33 1.19 -16.21 -16.87
N PRO A 34 0.32 -16.97 -17.56
CA PRO A 34 -0.81 -17.64 -16.93
C PRO A 34 -0.37 -18.71 -15.92
N ASP A 35 0.77 -19.38 -16.15
CA ASP A 35 1.28 -20.41 -15.23
C ASP A 35 1.67 -19.79 -13.89
N LEU A 36 2.26 -18.60 -13.91
CA LEU A 36 2.63 -17.90 -12.69
C LEU A 36 1.38 -17.48 -11.89
N ARG A 37 0.34 -17.05 -12.59
CA ARG A 37 -0.95 -16.68 -12.01
C ARG A 37 -1.61 -17.88 -11.34
N ASP A 38 -1.64 -19.01 -12.04
CA ASP A 38 -2.30 -20.22 -11.57
C ASP A 38 -1.47 -20.86 -10.44
N PHE A 39 -0.13 -20.86 -10.51
CA PHE A 39 0.77 -21.25 -9.42
C PHE A 39 0.60 -20.37 -8.16
N MET A 40 0.48 -19.05 -8.32
CA MET A 40 0.22 -18.14 -7.21
C MET A 40 -1.15 -18.41 -6.58
N GLY A 41 -2.17 -18.72 -7.39
CA GLY A 41 -3.49 -19.09 -6.91
C GLY A 41 -3.50 -20.44 -6.17
N GLU A 42 -2.83 -21.46 -6.71
CA GLU A 42 -2.76 -22.81 -6.13
C GLU A 42 -1.92 -22.83 -4.84
N SER A 43 -0.81 -22.08 -4.80
CA SER A 43 0.03 -21.96 -3.60
C SER A 43 -0.71 -21.25 -2.46
N ALA A 44 -1.44 -20.17 -2.76
CA ALA A 44 -2.31 -19.54 -1.78
C ALA A 44 -3.46 -20.47 -1.39
N GLY A 45 -4.01 -21.24 -2.33
CA GLY A 45 -5.07 -22.21 -2.05
C GLY A 45 -4.66 -23.36 -1.16
N THR A 46 -3.48 -23.92 -1.35
CA THR A 46 -2.96 -24.97 -0.47
C THR A 46 -2.89 -24.53 1.00
N VAL A 47 -2.66 -23.25 1.26
CA VAL A 47 -2.58 -22.68 2.62
C VAL A 47 -3.95 -22.25 3.16
N LEU A 48 -4.81 -21.75 2.28
CA LEU A 48 -6.09 -21.12 2.64
C LEU A 48 -7.26 -22.12 2.60
N GLU A 49 -7.31 -23.02 1.62
CA GLU A 49 -8.33 -24.06 1.49
C GLU A 49 -8.54 -24.90 2.75
N PRO A 50 -7.49 -25.48 3.38
CA PRO A 50 -7.71 -26.30 4.57
C PRO A 50 -8.11 -25.49 5.81
N ARG A 51 -7.97 -24.16 5.81
CA ARG A 51 -8.16 -23.33 7.01
C ARG A 51 -9.40 -22.45 6.98
N ILE A 52 -9.84 -22.00 5.81
CA ILE A 52 -10.90 -20.99 5.68
C ILE A 52 -12.02 -21.32 4.69
N THR A 53 -11.93 -22.41 3.93
CA THR A 53 -12.95 -22.78 2.92
C THR A 53 -14.23 -23.37 3.50
N PHE A 54 -14.21 -23.89 4.74
CA PHE A 54 -15.39 -24.49 5.41
C PHE A 54 -16.25 -25.36 4.47
N ASP A 55 -15.60 -26.26 3.72
CA ASP A 55 -16.25 -27.18 2.76
C ASP A 55 -17.11 -26.48 1.69
N HIS A 56 -16.75 -25.25 1.30
CA HIS A 56 -17.47 -24.42 0.33
C HIS A 56 -18.90 -24.00 0.75
N GLN A 57 -19.34 -24.34 1.96
CA GLN A 57 -20.71 -24.05 2.43
C GLN A 57 -20.92 -22.58 2.82
N TYR A 58 -19.85 -21.85 3.16
CA TYR A 58 -19.92 -20.46 3.62
C TYR A 58 -18.97 -19.53 2.85
N PRO A 59 -19.24 -19.24 1.57
CA PRO A 59 -18.38 -18.39 0.75
C PRO A 59 -18.25 -16.95 1.28
N VAL A 60 -19.30 -16.41 1.92
CA VAL A 60 -19.28 -15.08 2.57
C VAL A 60 -18.24 -15.02 3.71
N LEU A 61 -18.17 -16.06 4.55
CA LEU A 61 -17.21 -16.13 5.65
C LEU A 61 -15.78 -16.31 5.13
N THR A 62 -15.62 -17.10 4.06
CA THR A 62 -14.32 -17.30 3.40
C THR A 62 -13.78 -15.98 2.87
N PHE A 63 -14.61 -15.19 2.18
CA PHE A 63 -14.25 -13.86 1.69
C PHE A 63 -13.87 -12.90 2.82
N LEU A 64 -14.60 -12.97 3.94
CA LEU A 64 -14.31 -12.20 5.14
C LEU A 64 -12.90 -12.47 5.66
N PHE A 65 -12.59 -13.74 5.92
CA PHE A 65 -11.30 -14.14 6.46
C PHE A 65 -10.16 -13.86 5.49
N ALA A 66 -10.36 -14.11 4.19
CA ALA A 66 -9.39 -13.79 3.15
C ALA A 66 -9.06 -12.29 3.14
N GLY A 67 -10.08 -11.43 3.17
CA GLY A 67 -9.90 -9.98 3.21
C GLY A 67 -9.20 -9.50 4.50
N ILE A 68 -9.59 -10.03 5.66
CA ILE A 68 -8.96 -9.67 6.94
C ILE A 68 -7.49 -10.09 6.96
N ILE A 69 -7.17 -11.31 6.51
CA ILE A 69 -5.80 -11.81 6.44
C ILE A 69 -4.98 -10.94 5.48
N MET A 70 -5.50 -10.70 4.27
CA MET A 70 -4.84 -9.87 3.25
C MET A 70 -4.54 -8.46 3.78
N ILE A 71 -5.54 -7.77 4.35
CA ILE A 71 -5.39 -6.39 4.85
C ILE A 71 -4.46 -6.36 6.05
N SER A 72 -4.54 -7.34 6.95
CA SER A 72 -3.67 -7.39 8.14
C SER A 72 -2.21 -7.61 7.74
N PHE A 73 -1.92 -8.59 6.88
CA PHE A 73 -0.56 -8.84 6.40
C PHE A 73 0.02 -7.66 5.62
N THR A 74 -0.77 -7.08 4.71
CA THR A 74 -0.33 -5.90 3.94
C THR A 74 -0.08 -4.69 4.81
N THR A 75 -0.87 -4.48 5.87
CA THR A 75 -0.70 -3.38 6.82
C THR A 75 0.54 -3.57 7.70
N ILE A 76 0.76 -4.77 8.22
CA ILE A 76 1.94 -5.09 9.06
C ILE A 76 3.21 -4.87 8.24
N ILE A 77 3.28 -5.43 7.04
CA ILE A 77 4.46 -5.30 6.17
C ILE A 77 4.69 -3.84 5.79
N ARG A 78 3.64 -3.11 5.44
CA ARG A 78 3.73 -1.67 5.19
C ARG A 78 4.30 -0.92 6.39
N HIS A 79 3.88 -1.27 7.61
CA HIS A 79 4.36 -0.62 8.82
C HIS A 79 5.86 -0.86 9.06
N PHE A 80 6.37 -2.07 8.77
CA PHE A 80 7.79 -2.39 8.88
C PHE A 80 8.66 -1.80 7.76
N ILE A 81 8.11 -1.65 6.55
CA ILE A 81 8.85 -1.17 5.37
C ILE A 81 8.94 0.36 5.34
N ILE A 82 7.91 1.07 5.84
CA ILE A 82 7.87 2.54 5.83
C ILE A 82 8.59 3.08 7.06
N ASP A 83 9.62 3.89 6.81
CA ASP A 83 10.19 4.78 7.82
C ASP A 83 9.30 6.01 8.00
N TRP A 84 8.53 6.05 9.09
CA TRP A 84 7.59 7.13 9.38
C TRP A 84 8.28 8.40 9.90
N GLU A 85 9.45 8.26 10.53
CA GLU A 85 10.22 9.38 11.08
C GLU A 85 10.82 10.22 9.94
N LYS A 86 11.46 9.56 8.97
CA LYS A 86 11.98 10.23 7.77
C LYS A 86 10.88 10.92 6.97
N MET A 87 9.69 10.31 6.85
CA MET A 87 8.57 10.94 6.16
C MET A 87 8.10 12.22 6.88
N ALA A 88 8.05 12.22 8.21
CA ALA A 88 7.68 13.39 8.99
C ALA A 88 8.73 14.50 8.86
N GLU A 89 10.02 14.16 8.92
CA GLU A 89 11.12 15.11 8.74
C GLU A 89 11.09 15.73 7.33
N ILE A 90 10.94 14.92 6.27
CA ILE A 90 10.81 15.42 4.90
C ILE A 90 9.60 16.34 4.75
N GLN A 91 8.45 15.97 5.34
CA GLN A 91 7.24 16.78 5.27
C GLN A 91 7.41 18.15 5.97
N THR A 92 8.08 18.20 7.12
CA THR A 92 8.39 19.46 7.81
C THR A 92 9.36 20.33 7.02
N LYS A 93 10.42 19.76 6.42
CA LYS A 93 11.37 20.46 5.53
C LYS A 93 10.65 21.05 4.30
N MET A 94 9.77 20.27 3.68
CA MET A 94 8.95 20.72 2.54
C MET A 94 8.00 21.87 2.93
N ALA A 95 7.36 21.77 4.09
CA ALA A 95 6.48 22.84 4.60
C ALA A 95 7.26 24.13 4.90
N ALA A 96 8.44 24.02 5.53
CA ALA A 96 9.31 25.16 5.80
C ALA A 96 9.80 25.83 4.51
N TYR A 97 10.18 25.04 3.49
CA TYR A 97 10.57 25.56 2.18
C TYR A 97 9.43 26.30 1.47
N ASN A 98 8.22 25.71 1.43
CA ASN A 98 7.07 26.34 0.81
C ASN A 98 6.69 27.66 1.50
N LYS A 99 6.79 27.71 2.83
CA LYS A 99 6.59 28.94 3.61
C LYS A 99 7.65 29.99 3.29
N ALA A 100 8.93 29.63 3.30
CA ALA A 100 10.04 30.53 2.97
C ALA A 100 9.94 31.07 1.53
N MET A 101 9.51 30.25 0.58
CA MET A 101 9.26 30.67 -0.81
C MET A 101 8.10 31.65 -0.93
N GLY A 102 7.02 31.44 -0.17
CA GLY A 102 5.91 32.40 -0.06
C GLY A 102 6.36 33.74 0.52
N GLU A 103 7.11 33.72 1.62
CA GLU A 103 7.66 34.92 2.27
C GLU A 103 8.67 35.66 1.38
N ALA A 104 9.54 34.95 0.66
CA ALA A 104 10.50 35.54 -0.26
C ALA A 104 9.82 36.21 -1.46
N ARG A 105 8.74 35.63 -1.98
CA ARG A 105 7.92 36.23 -3.04
C ARG A 105 7.20 37.50 -2.57
N GLN A 106 6.65 37.49 -1.36
CA GLN A 106 5.95 38.64 -0.79
C GLN A 106 6.89 39.79 -0.41
N SER A 107 8.10 39.47 0.08
CA SER A 107 9.09 40.47 0.50
C SER A 107 9.97 41.02 -0.63
N GLY A 108 9.82 40.52 -1.87
CA GLY A 108 10.60 40.98 -3.03
C GLY A 108 12.13 40.80 -2.88
N ASN A 109 12.58 39.92 -1.97
CA ASN A 109 13.99 39.78 -1.66
C ASN A 109 14.69 38.85 -2.65
N GLU A 110 15.30 39.42 -3.68
CA GLU A 110 15.98 38.68 -4.76
C GLU A 110 17.12 37.77 -4.24
N ALA A 111 17.83 38.18 -3.19
CA ALA A 111 18.92 37.38 -2.61
C ALA A 111 18.40 36.10 -1.94
N LYS A 112 17.30 36.20 -1.18
CA LYS A 112 16.63 35.03 -0.60
C LYS A 112 16.02 34.14 -1.66
N MET A 113 15.42 34.72 -2.69
CA MET A 113 14.84 34.00 -3.82
C MET A 113 15.89 33.17 -4.58
N LYS A 114 17.07 33.76 -4.87
CA LYS A 114 18.18 33.05 -5.52
C LYS A 114 18.70 31.88 -4.68
N LYS A 115 18.79 32.04 -3.35
CA LYS A 115 19.18 30.97 -2.42
C LYS A 115 18.14 29.84 -2.38
N LEU A 116 16.84 30.17 -2.41
CA LEU A 116 15.77 29.18 -2.46
C LEU A 116 15.73 28.42 -3.79
N PHE A 117 15.96 29.10 -4.91
CA PHE A 117 16.10 28.43 -6.21
C PHE A 117 17.29 27.48 -6.26
N ALA A 118 18.41 27.83 -5.63
CA ALA A 118 19.56 26.92 -5.52
C ALA A 118 19.25 25.66 -4.71
N MET A 119 18.27 25.70 -3.79
CA MET A 119 17.80 24.53 -3.03
C MET A 119 16.70 23.73 -3.75
N GLN A 120 16.16 24.21 -4.88
CA GLN A 120 15.13 23.50 -5.66
C GLN A 120 15.52 22.05 -6.01
N PRO A 121 16.77 21.73 -6.42
CA PRO A 121 17.18 20.34 -6.66
C PRO A 121 17.10 19.48 -5.39
N GLN A 122 17.49 20.03 -4.23
CA GLN A 122 17.42 19.31 -2.95
C GLN A 122 15.96 19.02 -2.55
N ILE A 123 15.07 19.98 -2.75
CA ILE A 123 13.62 19.81 -2.51
C ILE A 123 13.02 18.75 -3.45
N MET A 124 13.45 18.73 -4.71
CA MET A 124 13.04 17.70 -5.66
C MET A 124 13.54 16.31 -5.25
N LEU A 125 14.76 16.21 -4.72
CA LEU A 125 15.29 14.97 -4.14
C LEU A 125 14.47 14.51 -2.93
N LEU A 126 14.17 15.40 -1.98
CA LEU A 126 13.32 15.09 -0.82
C LEU A 126 11.91 14.64 -1.24
N GLN A 127 11.32 15.29 -2.25
CA GLN A 127 10.04 14.87 -2.82
C GLN A 127 10.13 13.47 -3.43
N SER A 128 11.21 13.20 -4.15
CA SER A 128 11.44 11.88 -4.73
C SER A 128 11.68 10.80 -3.66
N GLU A 129 12.42 11.10 -2.61
CA GLU A 129 12.62 10.20 -1.49
C GLU A 129 11.28 9.87 -0.83
N MET A 130 10.41 10.87 -0.65
CA MET A 130 9.04 10.67 -0.19
C MET A 130 8.21 9.76 -1.11
N MET A 131 8.33 9.91 -2.44
CA MET A 131 7.69 8.98 -3.37
C MET A 131 8.26 7.57 -3.25
N SER A 132 9.59 7.44 -3.16
CA SER A 132 10.27 6.15 -3.05
C SER A 132 9.81 5.34 -1.85
N ASN A 133 9.69 6.00 -0.71
CA ASN A 133 9.34 5.37 0.54
C ASN A 133 7.88 4.89 0.56
N GLN A 134 7.00 5.57 -0.20
CA GLN A 134 5.62 5.14 -0.41
C GLN A 134 5.48 4.06 -1.49
N MET A 135 6.41 4.00 -2.44
CA MET A 135 6.38 3.04 -3.54
C MET A 135 6.90 1.66 -3.14
N LYS A 136 7.91 1.58 -2.26
CA LYS A 136 8.38 0.31 -1.68
C LYS A 136 7.22 -0.56 -1.16
N PRO A 137 6.36 -0.10 -0.24
CA PRO A 137 5.27 -0.92 0.29
C PRO A 137 4.22 -1.25 -0.77
N MET A 138 3.98 -0.38 -1.76
CA MET A 138 3.05 -0.67 -2.85
C MET A 138 3.47 -1.95 -3.60
N ALA A 139 4.75 -2.07 -3.95
CA ALA A 139 5.33 -3.26 -4.59
C ALA A 139 5.03 -4.54 -3.84
N PHE A 140 5.38 -4.55 -2.55
CA PHE A 140 5.23 -5.71 -1.70
C PHE A 140 3.76 -6.04 -1.44
N THR A 141 2.91 -5.02 -1.29
CA THR A 141 1.47 -5.25 -1.11
C THR A 141 0.86 -5.95 -2.32
N MET A 142 1.33 -5.68 -3.54
CA MET A 142 0.86 -6.33 -4.76
C MET A 142 1.32 -7.79 -4.86
N ILE A 143 2.56 -8.09 -4.50
CA ILE A 143 3.09 -9.47 -4.45
C ILE A 143 2.24 -10.36 -3.53
N ILE A 144 1.64 -9.79 -2.49
CA ILE A 144 0.78 -10.50 -1.54
C ILE A 144 -0.69 -10.49 -2.01
N ALA A 145 -1.14 -9.34 -2.53
CA ALA A 145 -2.51 -9.16 -2.97
C ALA A 145 -2.88 -10.10 -4.12
N ILE A 146 -1.99 -10.22 -5.11
CA ILE A 146 -2.28 -10.96 -6.35
C ILE A 146 -2.52 -12.45 -6.07
N PRO A 147 -1.65 -13.20 -5.38
CA PRO A 147 -1.90 -14.60 -5.06
C PRO A 147 -3.24 -14.83 -4.35
N ILE A 148 -3.60 -13.94 -3.41
CA ILE A 148 -4.86 -14.04 -2.68
C ILE A 148 -6.06 -13.81 -3.61
N ILE A 149 -6.00 -12.81 -4.49
CA ILE A 149 -7.05 -12.52 -5.48
C ILE A 149 -7.17 -13.67 -6.49
N MET A 150 -6.05 -14.23 -6.96
CA MET A 150 -6.05 -15.35 -7.91
C MET A 150 -6.59 -16.63 -7.27
N TRP A 151 -6.23 -16.89 -6.02
CA TRP A 151 -6.84 -17.97 -5.26
C TRP A 151 -8.35 -17.77 -5.10
N LEU A 152 -8.80 -16.55 -4.78
CA LEU A 152 -10.21 -16.24 -4.64
C LEU A 152 -11.00 -16.59 -5.92
N ARG A 153 -10.41 -16.33 -7.08
CA ARG A 153 -10.97 -16.73 -8.37
C ARG A 153 -11.10 -18.26 -8.49
N ILE A 154 -10.07 -19.02 -8.16
CA ILE A 154 -10.09 -20.50 -8.20
C ILE A 154 -11.15 -21.03 -7.23
N PHE A 155 -11.18 -20.50 -6.01
CA PHE A 155 -12.16 -20.86 -4.99
C PHE A 155 -13.60 -20.63 -5.47
N VAL A 156 -13.89 -19.48 -6.09
CA VAL A 156 -15.21 -19.16 -6.65
C VAL A 156 -15.59 -20.10 -7.79
N ASN A 157 -14.64 -20.42 -8.67
CA ASN A 157 -14.88 -21.36 -9.78
C ASN A 157 -15.12 -22.80 -9.28
N GLY A 158 -14.60 -23.15 -8.10
CA GLY A 158 -14.80 -24.45 -7.46
C GLY A 158 -16.10 -24.58 -6.64
N LEU A 159 -16.94 -23.54 -6.58
CA LEU A 159 -18.24 -23.62 -5.89
C LEU A 159 -19.28 -24.34 -6.76
N ASP A 160 -19.95 -25.37 -6.20
CA ASP A 160 -21.03 -26.11 -6.87
C ASP A 160 -22.20 -25.21 -7.31
N LEU A 161 -22.48 -24.16 -6.52
CA LEU A 161 -23.37 -23.07 -6.89
C LEU A 161 -22.60 -21.75 -6.81
N GLN A 162 -22.33 -21.16 -7.97
CA GLN A 162 -21.70 -19.85 -8.09
C GLN A 162 -22.71 -18.71 -7.87
N VAL A 163 -23.64 -18.87 -6.93
CA VAL A 163 -24.65 -17.87 -6.56
C VAL A 163 -24.62 -17.65 -5.04
N ILE A 164 -24.58 -16.38 -4.61
CA ILE A 164 -24.64 -15.99 -3.19
C ILE A 164 -25.90 -15.18 -2.93
N SER A 165 -26.55 -15.46 -1.80
CA SER A 165 -27.61 -14.63 -1.25
C SER A 165 -27.03 -13.46 -0.46
N LEU A 166 -27.06 -12.27 -1.04
CA LEU A 166 -26.71 -11.00 -0.38
C LEU A 166 -27.97 -10.37 0.22
N PRO A 167 -27.86 -9.54 1.28
CA PRO A 167 -29.03 -8.93 1.91
C PRO A 167 -29.81 -7.98 1.00
N TRP A 168 -29.22 -7.56 -0.12
CA TRP A 168 -29.87 -6.76 -1.17
C TRP A 168 -30.26 -7.56 -2.42
N GLU A 169 -29.68 -8.75 -2.66
CA GLU A 169 -29.99 -9.59 -3.82
C GLU A 169 -29.82 -11.07 -3.45
N PRO A 170 -30.91 -11.85 -3.36
CA PRO A 170 -30.86 -13.26 -2.94
C PRO A 170 -30.17 -14.21 -3.93
N ASN A 171 -30.09 -13.85 -5.21
CA ASN A 171 -29.52 -14.68 -6.28
C ASN A 171 -28.44 -13.93 -7.05
N TYR A 172 -27.33 -13.57 -6.39
CA TYR A 172 -26.23 -12.87 -7.05
C TYR A 172 -25.24 -13.86 -7.66
N SER A 173 -25.19 -13.93 -9.00
CA SER A 173 -24.21 -14.74 -9.74
C SER A 173 -22.79 -14.21 -9.54
N LEU A 174 -21.86 -15.11 -9.22
CA LEU A 174 -20.44 -14.83 -9.04
C LEU A 174 -19.63 -15.01 -10.35
N ASP A 175 -20.19 -15.75 -11.31
CA ASP A 175 -19.58 -16.08 -12.61
C ASP A 175 -19.76 -14.99 -13.66
N ASP A 176 -20.77 -14.13 -13.49
CA ASP A 176 -21.04 -13.08 -14.48
C ASP A 176 -19.90 -12.06 -14.51
N ASP A 177 -19.60 -11.54 -15.69
CA ASP A 177 -18.66 -10.44 -15.89
C ASP A 177 -19.43 -9.12 -16.01
N LEU A 178 -19.18 -8.16 -15.11
CA LEU A 178 -19.70 -6.81 -15.27
C LEU A 178 -18.66 -5.97 -16.02
N TRP A 179 -18.88 -5.77 -17.33
CA TRP A 179 -18.07 -4.95 -18.24
C TRP A 179 -16.62 -5.45 -18.44
N ILE A 180 -15.78 -5.44 -17.40
CA ILE A 180 -14.38 -5.94 -17.36
C ILE A 180 -14.07 -6.61 -15.99
N LEU A 181 -14.93 -6.44 -14.98
CA LEU A 181 -14.69 -6.92 -13.61
C LEU A 181 -15.66 -8.06 -13.25
N PRO A 182 -15.15 -9.23 -12.83
CA PRO A 182 -15.98 -10.32 -12.34
C PRO A 182 -16.83 -9.93 -11.13
N HIS A 183 -18.06 -10.44 -11.05
CA HIS A 183 -19.00 -10.14 -9.98
C HIS A 183 -18.47 -10.54 -8.59
N TRP A 184 -17.66 -11.60 -8.49
CA TRP A 184 -17.01 -11.98 -7.22
C TRP A 184 -16.06 -10.91 -6.66
N ILE A 185 -15.41 -10.09 -7.51
CA ILE A 185 -14.57 -8.97 -7.04
C ILE A 185 -15.44 -7.91 -6.37
N LEU A 186 -16.66 -7.68 -6.86
CA LEU A 186 -17.60 -6.72 -6.28
C LEU A 186 -18.12 -7.21 -4.93
N VAL A 187 -18.46 -8.49 -4.82
CA VAL A 187 -18.85 -9.09 -3.53
C VAL A 187 -17.70 -9.03 -2.53
N TYR A 188 -16.50 -9.41 -2.95
CA TYR A 188 -15.30 -9.30 -2.12
C TYR A 188 -15.01 -7.86 -1.68
N SER A 189 -15.08 -6.90 -2.60
CA SER A 189 -14.81 -5.50 -2.29
C SER A 189 -15.88 -4.91 -1.37
N GLY A 190 -17.16 -5.16 -1.66
CA GLY A 190 -18.29 -4.71 -0.83
C GLY A 190 -18.23 -5.26 0.59
N LEU A 191 -17.80 -6.53 0.74
CA LEU A 191 -17.62 -7.14 2.05
C LEU A 191 -16.34 -6.67 2.75
N SER A 192 -15.22 -6.46 2.04
CA SER A 192 -13.91 -6.16 2.66
C SER A 192 -13.69 -4.68 2.99
N LEU A 193 -14.31 -3.74 2.26
CA LEU A 193 -14.20 -2.30 2.50
C LEU A 193 -14.52 -1.87 3.95
N PRO A 194 -15.64 -2.28 4.58
CA PRO A 194 -15.92 -1.93 5.97
C PRO A 194 -14.90 -2.51 6.94
N PHE A 195 -14.32 -3.68 6.65
CA PHE A 195 -13.27 -4.28 7.49
C PHE A 195 -11.95 -3.54 7.38
N GLY A 196 -11.62 -3.03 6.19
CA GLY A 196 -10.49 -2.09 6.05
C GLY A 196 -10.61 -0.88 6.97
N GLN A 197 -11.82 -0.31 7.09
CA GLN A 197 -12.09 0.80 8.00
C GLN A 197 -11.96 0.41 9.47
N ILE A 198 -12.42 -0.79 9.85
CA ILE A 198 -12.31 -1.31 11.22
C ILE A 198 -10.84 -1.53 11.60
N ILE A 199 -10.05 -2.16 10.74
CA ILE A 199 -8.61 -2.40 11.00
C ILE A 199 -7.86 -1.08 11.15
N MET A 200 -8.13 -0.10 10.28
CA MET A 200 -7.53 1.24 10.40
C MET A 200 -7.88 1.92 11.71
N ARG A 201 -9.12 1.78 12.21
CA ARG A 201 -9.52 2.31 13.52
C ARG A 201 -8.82 1.58 14.67
N ILE A 202 -8.70 0.25 14.62
CA ILE A 202 -8.00 -0.53 15.65
C ILE A 202 -6.52 -0.15 15.69
N LEU A 203 -5.87 -0.02 14.53
CA LEU A 203 -4.47 0.39 14.43
C LEU A 203 -4.27 1.80 15.00
N LYS A 204 -5.18 2.74 14.71
CA LYS A 204 -5.15 4.10 15.26
C LYS A 204 -5.31 4.10 16.79
N ILE A 205 -6.19 3.27 17.34
CA ILE A 205 -6.37 3.11 18.79
C ILE A 205 -5.11 2.49 19.43
N GLY A 206 -4.49 1.50 18.78
CA GLY A 206 -3.24 0.89 19.23
C GLY A 206 -2.05 1.86 19.20
N SER A 207 -1.92 2.65 18.13
CA SER A 207 -0.89 3.67 17.97
C SER A 207 -1.02 4.79 19.02
N ASN A 208 -2.24 5.27 19.28
CA ASN A 208 -2.48 6.23 20.37
C ASN A 208 -2.16 5.66 21.76
N ARG A 209 -2.34 4.35 21.97
CA ARG A 209 -1.95 3.69 23.22
C ARG A 209 -0.43 3.53 23.37
N GLY A 210 0.30 3.35 22.27
CA GLY A 210 1.78 3.36 22.26
C GLY A 210 2.38 4.76 22.47
N SER A 211 1.75 5.80 21.91
CA SER A 211 2.15 7.20 22.12
C SER A 211 1.87 7.71 23.55
N GLY A 212 0.89 7.12 24.24
CA GLY A 212 0.65 7.40 25.67
C GLY A 212 1.82 7.01 26.58
N SER A 213 2.62 6.00 26.20
CA SER A 213 3.79 5.57 26.99
C SER A 213 5.05 6.42 26.74
N VAL A 214 5.17 7.08 25.58
CA VAL A 214 6.35 7.91 25.25
C VAL A 214 6.19 9.33 25.80
N THR A 215 4.95 9.83 25.89
CA THR A 215 4.66 11.17 26.41
C THR A 215 4.81 11.25 27.95
N GLU A 216 4.81 10.11 28.65
CA GLU A 216 5.06 10.05 30.10
C GLU A 216 6.56 9.99 30.46
N ILE A 217 7.45 9.82 29.48
CA ILE A 217 8.92 9.84 29.69
C ILE A 217 9.51 11.23 29.38
N ILE A 218 8.70 12.15 28.83
CA ILE A 218 9.12 13.53 28.51
C ILE A 218 8.21 14.53 29.24
N ASN A 219 7.97 14.29 30.53
CA ASN A 219 7.53 15.31 31.48
C ASN A 219 8.17 15.07 32.85
#